data_AF-A0A1Y3NGV5-F1
#
_entry.id   AF-A0A1Y3NGV5-F1
#
_cell.length_a   1.000
_cell.length_b   1.000
_cell.length_c   1.000
_cell.angle_alpha   90.00
_cell.angle_beta   90.00
_cell.angle_gamma   90.00
#
_symmetry.space_group_name_H-M   'P 1'
#
loop_
_entity.id
_entity.type
_entity.pdbx_description
1 polymer ?
#
loop_
_entity_poly.entity_id
_entity_poly.type
_entity_poly.pdbx_seq_one_letter_code
_entity_poly.pdbx_strand_id
1 'polypeptide(L)'
;MKYILPVTLLASSLLVNVEAARWKPKPGLTWDYLLGGNKNDIKNSDRDVAIFDLEYAEAMVPILHKRGQKAVCYFSGGTTEYNSSRPDIKDYKKAGIEIKGTNDGWGNYLLDVKNKKKLQPLIRKRFQRA
;
A
#
# COMPACT_ATOMS: atom_id res chain seq x y z
N MET A 1 -31.02 34.39 24.19
CA MET A 1 -30.83 32.91 24.22
C MET A 1 -31.57 32.20 23.05
N LYS A 2 -31.41 32.62 21.79
CA LYS A 2 -32.16 32.03 20.65
C LYS A 2 -31.31 31.38 19.55
N TYR A 3 -29.98 31.42 19.68
CA TYR A 3 -29.05 30.89 18.66
C TYR A 3 -28.10 29.81 19.19
N ILE A 4 -28.28 29.35 20.44
CA ILE A 4 -27.39 28.34 21.04
C ILE A 4 -27.68 26.94 20.48
N LEU A 5 -28.94 26.64 20.13
CA LEU A 5 -29.35 25.36 19.54
C LEU A 5 -28.82 25.10 18.11
N PRO A 6 -28.87 26.04 17.14
CA PRO A 6 -28.36 25.76 15.79
C PRO A 6 -26.83 25.63 15.73
N VAL A 7 -26.11 26.35 16.60
CA VAL A 7 -24.63 26.28 16.67
C VAL A 7 -24.16 24.97 17.27
N THR A 8 -24.88 24.41 18.25
CA THR A 8 -24.55 23.10 18.84
C THR A 8 -24.83 21.93 17.89
N LEU A 9 -25.87 22.00 17.06
CA LEU A 9 -26.16 20.94 16.07
C LEU A 9 -25.11 20.86 14.95
N LEU A 10 -24.59 22.01 14.50
CA LEU A 10 -23.54 22.07 13.48
C LEU A 10 -22.20 21.52 14.03
N ALA A 11 -21.86 21.84 15.28
CA ALA A 11 -20.66 21.33 15.94
C ALA A 11 -20.70 19.80 16.15
N SER A 12 -21.87 19.21 16.43
CA SER A 12 -22.02 17.77 16.57
C SER A 12 -21.87 17.00 15.24
N SER A 13 -22.18 17.62 14.09
CA SER A 13 -21.95 17.00 12.77
C SER A 13 -20.47 16.94 12.36
N LEU A 14 -19.62 17.80 12.96
CA LEU A 14 -18.17 17.80 12.73
C LEU A 14 -17.42 16.75 13.59
N LEU A 15 -18.08 16.21 14.62
CA LEU A 15 -17.54 15.17 15.52
C LEU A 15 -18.01 13.76 15.16
N VAL A 16 -18.75 13.60 14.06
CA VAL A 16 -19.00 12.27 13.51
C VAL A 16 -17.63 11.76 13.06
N ASN A 17 -17.10 10.76 13.78
CA ASN A 17 -16.02 9.93 13.29
C ASN A 17 -16.48 9.40 11.93
N VAL A 18 -16.07 10.06 10.85
CA VAL A 18 -16.18 9.51 9.50
C VAL A 18 -15.25 8.32 9.53
N GLU A 19 -15.79 7.17 9.91
CA GLU A 19 -15.19 5.90 9.57
C GLU A 19 -15.12 5.92 8.04
N ALA A 20 -13.94 6.23 7.50
CA ALA A 20 -13.75 6.36 6.07
C ALA A 20 -14.22 5.05 5.45
N ALA A 21 -15.34 5.12 4.72
CA ALA A 21 -15.95 3.92 4.16
C ALA A 21 -14.88 3.17 3.36
N ARG A 22 -14.70 1.89 3.66
CA ARG A 22 -13.73 1.05 2.96
C ARG A 22 -13.95 1.19 1.46
N TRP A 23 -12.90 1.57 0.74
CA TRP A 23 -12.97 1.76 -0.70
C TRP A 23 -13.39 0.46 -1.38
N LYS A 24 -14.39 0.55 -2.26
CA LYS A 24 -14.91 -0.54 -3.09
C LYS A 24 -14.88 -0.05 -4.54
N PRO A 25 -13.83 -0.32 -5.33
CA PRO A 25 -13.79 0.11 -6.72
C PRO A 25 -14.95 -0.50 -7.51
N LYS A 26 -15.49 0.28 -8.44
CA LYS A 26 -16.41 -0.23 -9.46
C LYS A 26 -15.64 -0.41 -10.77
N PRO A 27 -16.01 -1.38 -11.62
CA PRO A 27 -15.47 -1.46 -12.98
C PRO A 27 -15.60 -0.12 -13.72
N GLY A 28 -14.62 0.22 -14.56
CA GLY A 28 -14.58 1.46 -15.34
C GLY A 28 -13.57 2.51 -14.85
N LEU A 29 -12.93 2.32 -13.70
CA LEU A 29 -11.80 3.16 -13.28
C LEU A 29 -10.60 2.96 -14.21
N THR A 30 -9.95 4.07 -14.56
CA THR A 30 -8.66 4.06 -15.25
C THR A 30 -7.52 3.85 -14.25
N TRP A 31 -6.42 3.25 -14.70
CA TRP A 31 -5.30 2.94 -13.81
C TRP A 31 -3.97 2.90 -14.54
N ASP A 32 -2.90 3.30 -13.84
CA ASP A 32 -1.52 3.13 -14.29
C ASP A 32 -0.80 2.05 -13.45
N TYR A 33 -0.02 1.20 -14.11
CA TYR A 33 0.82 0.17 -13.48
C TYR A 33 2.30 0.55 -13.58
N LEU A 34 2.84 1.17 -12.53
CA LEU A 34 4.11 1.88 -12.52
C LEU A 34 5.18 1.20 -11.66
N LEU A 35 5.28 -0.14 -11.68
CA LEU A 35 6.28 -0.85 -10.85
C LEU A 35 7.73 -0.57 -11.27
N GLY A 36 7.98 -0.28 -12.55
CA GLY A 36 9.27 0.18 -13.05
C GLY A 36 9.39 1.71 -13.11
N GLY A 37 8.36 2.44 -12.68
CA GLY A 37 8.32 3.88 -12.70
C GLY A 37 9.01 4.50 -11.48
N ASN A 38 9.47 5.73 -11.62
CA ASN A 38 10.01 6.53 -10.53
C ASN A 38 8.96 7.49 -9.95
N LYS A 39 9.34 8.29 -8.95
CA LYS A 39 8.43 9.26 -8.30
C LYS A 39 7.81 10.27 -9.27
N ASN A 40 8.52 10.67 -10.33
CA ASN A 40 7.97 11.60 -11.32
C ASN A 40 6.89 10.93 -12.18
N ASP A 41 7.08 9.66 -12.57
CA ASP A 41 6.07 8.91 -13.31
C ASP A 41 4.77 8.79 -12.49
N ILE A 42 4.90 8.46 -11.20
CA ILE A 42 3.77 8.36 -10.27
C ILE A 42 3.11 9.72 -10.05
N LYS A 43 3.91 10.78 -9.86
CA LYS A 43 3.41 12.15 -9.72
C LYS A 43 2.65 12.60 -10.96
N ASN A 44 3.10 12.22 -12.15
CA ASN A 44 2.50 12.63 -13.42
C ASN A 44 1.29 11.78 -13.85
N SER A 45 1.00 10.68 -13.14
CA SER A 45 -0.21 9.88 -13.40
C SER A 45 -1.48 10.74 -13.29
N ASP A 46 -2.30 10.67 -14.34
CA ASP A 46 -3.59 11.36 -14.47
C ASP A 46 -4.79 10.40 -14.36
N ARG A 47 -4.53 9.13 -14.01
CA ARG A 47 -5.55 8.07 -13.88
C ARG A 47 -6.24 8.09 -12.53
N ASP A 48 -7.39 7.41 -12.43
CA ASP A 48 -8.12 7.31 -11.16
C ASP A 48 -7.31 6.56 -10.07
N VAL A 49 -6.51 5.58 -10.49
CA VAL A 49 -5.71 4.72 -9.60
C VAL A 49 -4.26 4.63 -10.09
N ALA A 50 -3.30 4.88 -9.21
CA ALA A 50 -1.88 4.63 -9.48
C ALA A 50 -1.41 3.42 -8.67
N ILE A 51 -0.84 2.42 -9.35
CA ILE A 51 -0.21 1.25 -8.74
C ILE A 51 1.29 1.38 -8.87
N PHE A 52 2.02 1.33 -7.75
CA PHE A 52 3.45 1.57 -7.74
C PHE A 52 4.10 0.86 -6.55
N ASP A 53 5.42 0.83 -6.54
CA ASP A 53 6.20 0.16 -5.50
C ASP A 53 5.94 0.74 -4.09
N LEU A 54 5.74 -0.14 -3.10
CA LEU A 54 5.50 0.22 -1.71
C LEU A 54 6.54 1.22 -1.15
N GLU A 55 7.79 1.17 -1.58
CA GLU A 55 8.83 2.08 -1.07
C GLU A 55 8.60 3.56 -1.45
N TYR A 56 7.68 3.85 -2.37
CA TYR A 56 7.28 5.22 -2.70
C TYR A 56 6.01 5.68 -1.98
N ALA A 57 5.35 4.83 -1.19
CA ALA A 57 4.07 5.11 -0.56
C ALA A 57 4.09 6.39 0.28
N GLU A 58 5.04 6.50 1.21
CA GLU A 58 5.17 7.65 2.12
C GLU A 58 5.20 9.00 1.38
N ALA A 59 5.88 9.06 0.23
CA ALA A 59 6.01 10.29 -0.54
C ALA A 59 4.82 10.53 -1.49
N MET A 60 4.30 9.47 -2.12
CA MET A 60 3.37 9.60 -3.25
C MET A 60 1.90 9.52 -2.84
N VAL A 61 1.55 8.75 -1.80
CA VAL A 61 0.16 8.59 -1.36
C VAL A 61 -0.49 9.93 -1.00
N PRO A 62 0.14 10.85 -0.24
CA PRO A 62 -0.46 12.16 0.06
C PRO A 62 -0.71 13.01 -1.20
N ILE A 63 0.19 12.94 -2.18
CA ILE A 63 0.09 13.69 -3.45
C ILE A 63 -1.10 13.18 -4.29
N LEU A 64 -1.23 11.86 -4.41
CA LEU A 64 -2.33 11.21 -5.12
C LEU A 64 -3.67 11.51 -4.44
N HIS A 65 -3.74 11.34 -3.11
CA HIS A 65 -4.96 11.57 -2.35
C HIS A 65 -5.42 13.03 -2.40
N LYS A 66 -4.49 14.01 -2.41
CA LYS A 66 -4.84 15.43 -2.58
C LYS A 66 -5.55 15.72 -3.91
N ARG A 67 -5.31 14.89 -4.94
CA ARG A 67 -5.97 14.96 -6.25
C ARG A 67 -7.22 14.10 -6.37
N GLY A 68 -7.62 13.40 -5.29
CA GLY A 68 -8.76 12.49 -5.29
C GLY A 68 -8.47 11.11 -5.89
N GLN A 69 -7.23 10.83 -6.31
CA GLN A 69 -6.81 9.54 -6.84
C GLN A 69 -6.68 8.49 -5.74
N LYS A 70 -6.67 7.21 -6.11
CA LYS A 70 -6.35 6.09 -5.22
C LYS A 70 -4.95 5.55 -5.48
N ALA A 71 -4.29 5.10 -4.42
CA ALA A 71 -2.97 4.47 -4.49
C ALA A 71 -3.08 2.97 -4.17
N VAL A 72 -2.36 2.14 -4.92
CA VAL A 72 -2.15 0.73 -4.61
C VAL A 72 -0.65 0.49 -4.45
N CYS A 73 -0.23 0.26 -3.21
CA CYS A 73 1.16 0.05 -2.83
C CYS A 73 1.55 -1.42 -3.04
N TYR A 74 2.26 -1.72 -4.13
CA TYR A 74 2.67 -3.07 -4.48
C TYR A 74 3.88 -3.54 -3.68
N PHE A 75 3.83 -4.80 -3.25
CA PHE A 75 5.00 -5.58 -2.82
C PHE A 75 4.74 -7.06 -3.13
N SER A 76 5.81 -7.86 -3.31
CA SER A 76 5.61 -9.31 -3.49
C SER A 76 5.22 -9.99 -2.18
N GLY A 77 4.08 -10.68 -2.16
CA GLY A 77 3.64 -11.46 -1.00
C GLY A 77 4.12 -12.92 -0.98
N GLY A 78 4.69 -13.40 -2.10
CA GLY A 78 4.99 -14.83 -2.32
C GLY A 78 6.42 -15.11 -2.77
N THR A 79 7.22 -14.08 -3.04
CA THR A 79 8.62 -14.23 -3.44
C THR A 79 9.52 -13.32 -2.63
N THR A 80 10.80 -13.66 -2.57
CA THR A 80 11.84 -12.72 -2.14
C THR A 80 11.95 -11.57 -3.14
N GLU A 81 12.64 -10.51 -2.76
CA GLU A 81 12.91 -9.38 -3.66
C GLU A 81 14.39 -8.99 -3.56
N TYR A 82 15.30 -9.94 -3.75
CA TYR A 82 16.72 -9.74 -3.42
C TYR A 82 17.47 -8.76 -4.31
N ASN A 83 17.07 -8.66 -5.56
CA ASN A 83 17.66 -7.72 -6.51
C ASN A 83 17.04 -6.31 -6.37
N SER A 84 16.24 -6.07 -5.34
CA SER A 84 15.64 -4.78 -5.04
C SER A 84 16.36 -4.06 -3.91
N SER A 85 16.00 -2.79 -3.70
CA SER A 85 16.46 -1.99 -2.56
C SER A 85 15.56 -2.11 -1.32
N ARG A 86 14.76 -3.18 -1.22
CA ARG A 86 13.81 -3.38 -0.12
C ARG A 86 14.55 -3.37 1.23
N PRO A 87 14.13 -2.53 2.20
CA PRO A 87 14.82 -2.42 3.48
C PRO A 87 14.66 -3.67 4.37
N ASP A 88 13.65 -4.50 4.09
CA ASP A 88 13.31 -5.68 4.91
C ASP A 88 13.91 -7.01 4.42
N ILE A 89 14.76 -7.02 3.39
CA ILE A 89 15.39 -8.25 2.85
C ILE A 89 16.08 -9.07 3.94
N LYS A 90 16.82 -8.40 4.84
CA LYS A 90 17.55 -9.07 5.94
C LYS A 90 16.60 -9.77 6.92
N ASP A 91 15.40 -9.23 7.14
CA ASP A 91 14.40 -9.83 8.03
C ASP A 91 13.82 -11.12 7.44
N TYR A 92 13.57 -11.16 6.12
CA TYR A 92 13.11 -12.38 5.42
C TYR A 92 14.17 -13.48 5.46
N LYS A 93 15.44 -13.12 5.19
CA LYS A 93 16.56 -14.06 5.28
C LYS A 93 16.73 -14.61 6.70
N LYS A 94 16.65 -13.74 7.72
CA LYS A 94 16.73 -14.14 9.13
C LYS A 94 15.57 -15.05 9.55
N ALA A 95 14.37 -14.81 9.03
CA ALA A 95 13.22 -15.68 9.29
C ALA A 95 13.40 -17.09 8.69
N GLY A 96 14.22 -17.24 7.64
CA GLY A 96 14.40 -18.50 6.93
C GLY A 96 13.06 -19.01 6.40
N ILE A 97 12.33 -18.14 5.73
CA ILE A 97 11.00 -18.39 5.15
C ILE A 97 11.07 -18.69 3.65
N GLU A 98 12.28 -18.70 3.10
CA GLU A 98 12.57 -18.77 1.67
C GLU A 98 12.81 -20.22 1.27
N ILE A 99 12.16 -20.67 0.19
CA ILE A 99 12.30 -22.00 -0.37
C ILE A 99 13.45 -21.94 -1.39
N LYS A 100 14.67 -22.22 -0.94
CA LYS A 100 15.85 -22.23 -1.80
C LYS A 100 15.71 -23.32 -2.88
N GLY A 101 16.15 -23.00 -4.10
CA GLY A 101 16.12 -23.92 -5.25
C GLY A 101 14.84 -23.85 -6.08
N THR A 102 13.81 -23.13 -5.63
CA THR A 102 12.63 -22.81 -6.43
C THR A 102 12.62 -21.31 -6.72
N ASN A 103 12.71 -20.93 -7.99
CA ASN A 103 12.71 -19.53 -8.40
C ASN A 103 11.45 -19.15 -9.20
N ASP A 104 11.20 -17.85 -9.31
CA ASP A 104 10.06 -17.27 -10.03
C ASP A 104 10.34 -16.94 -11.51
N GLY A 105 11.49 -17.34 -12.06
CA GLY A 105 11.95 -16.95 -13.39
C GLY A 105 12.65 -15.59 -13.45
N TRP A 106 12.69 -14.83 -12.35
CA TRP A 106 13.30 -13.50 -12.23
C TRP A 106 14.44 -13.45 -11.22
N GLY A 107 14.90 -14.62 -10.76
CA GLY A 107 15.99 -14.77 -9.80
C GLY A 107 15.58 -14.60 -8.33
N ASN A 108 14.28 -14.52 -8.03
CA ASN A 108 13.80 -14.52 -6.65
C ASN A 108 13.38 -15.93 -6.21
N TYR A 109 13.52 -16.25 -4.93
CA TYR A 109 13.02 -17.49 -4.37
C TYR A 109 11.56 -17.38 -3.94
N LEU A 110 10.83 -18.48 -3.98
CA LEU A 110 9.49 -18.55 -3.39
C LEU A 110 9.57 -18.46 -1.86
N LEU A 111 8.52 -17.91 -1.24
CA LEU A 111 8.33 -17.93 0.20
C LEU A 111 7.42 -19.08 0.60
N ASP A 112 7.69 -19.73 1.74
CA ASP A 112 6.76 -20.68 2.34
C ASP A 112 5.58 -19.92 2.98
N VAL A 113 4.60 -19.58 2.14
CA VAL A 113 3.38 -18.86 2.51
C VAL A 113 2.47 -19.64 3.46
N LYS A 114 2.67 -20.95 3.61
CA LYS A 114 1.92 -21.78 4.57
C LYS A 114 2.45 -21.57 5.99
N ASN A 115 3.72 -21.19 6.15
CA ASN A 115 4.32 -20.90 7.45
C ASN A 115 3.96 -19.49 7.95
N LYS A 116 2.68 -19.31 8.27
CA LYS A 116 2.08 -18.06 8.75
C LYS A 116 2.81 -17.48 9.97
N LYS A 117 3.31 -18.33 10.87
CA LYS A 117 4.01 -17.89 12.10
C LYS A 117 5.24 -17.03 11.78
N LYS A 118 5.98 -17.39 10.74
CA LYS A 118 7.16 -16.64 10.27
C LYS A 118 6.78 -15.50 9.31
N LEU A 119 5.83 -15.74 8.40
CA LEU A 119 5.52 -14.78 7.33
C LEU A 119 4.65 -13.60 7.79
N GLN A 120 3.63 -13.84 8.64
CA GLN A 120 2.68 -12.79 9.03
C GLN A 120 3.34 -11.56 9.67
N PRO A 121 4.31 -11.67 10.59
CA PRO A 121 4.98 -10.50 11.15
C PRO A 121 5.69 -9.65 10.08
N LEU A 122 6.28 -10.30 9.06
CA LEU A 122 6.97 -9.61 7.96
C LEU A 122 5.98 -8.85 7.07
N ILE A 123 4.89 -9.50 6.68
CA ILE A 123 3.84 -8.86 5.86
C ILE A 123 3.13 -7.73 6.62
N ARG A 124 2.91 -7.88 7.94
CA ARG A 124 2.35 -6.80 8.77
C ARG A 124 3.24 -5.55 8.74
N LYS A 125 4.57 -5.70 8.79
CA LYS A 125 5.50 -4.57 8.64
C LYS A 125 5.38 -3.90 7.27
N ARG A 126 5.11 -4.66 6.20
CA ARG A 126 4.84 -4.10 4.86
C ARG A 126 3.54 -3.31 4.83
N PHE A 127 2.46 -3.85 5.42
CA PHE A 127 1.20 -3.13 5.55
C PHE A 127 1.29 -1.83 6.37
N GLN A 128 2.15 -1.78 7.38
CA GLN A 128 2.36 -0.55 8.17
C GLN A 128 3.09 0.56 7.39
N ARG A 129 3.82 0.21 6.32
CA ARG A 129 4.52 1.16 5.44
C ARG A 129 3.66 1.63 4.26
N ALA A 130 2.54 0.95 4.01
CA ALA A 130 1.61 1.23 2.92
C ALA A 130 0.59 2.31 3.32
#